data_AF-A0A6I2G7L8-F1
#
_entry.id   AF-A0A6I2G7L8-F1
#
_cell.length_a   1.000
_cell.length_b   1.000
_cell.length_c   1.000
_cell.angle_alpha   90.00
_cell.angle_beta   90.00
_cell.angle_gamma   90.00
#
_symmetry.space_group_name_H-M   'P 1'
#
loop_
_entity.id
_entity.type
_entity.pdbx_description
1 polymer ?
#
loop_
_entity_poly.entity_id
_entity_poly.type
_entity_poly.pdbx_seq_one_letter_code
_entity_poly.pdbx_strand_id
1 'polypeptide(L)'
;MEDLFRKFINSALHIETVADFPTVKELSRGRSREYSESIRSGFQELLWCKNIGVAEWYRMTYVEFGEEESLYRFLGELYEYLYEGRVEPPRLPDDC
;
A
#
# COMPACT_ATOMS: atom_id res chain seq x y z
N MET A 1 -11.22 0.63 -8.13
CA MET A 1 -10.62 0.20 -6.85
C MET A 1 -11.69 -0.45 -5.99
N GLU A 2 -11.45 -1.68 -5.52
CA GLU A 2 -12.36 -2.42 -4.62
C GLU A 2 -12.55 -1.72 -3.25
N ASP A 3 -13.73 -1.84 -2.65
CA ASP A 3 -14.06 -1.17 -1.38
C ASP A 3 -13.19 -1.64 -0.21
N LEU A 4 -12.85 -2.92 -0.14
CA LEU A 4 -11.99 -3.46 0.93
C LEU A 4 -10.55 -2.97 0.78
N PHE A 5 -10.03 -3.00 -0.43
CA PHE A 5 -8.68 -2.50 -0.72
C PHE A 5 -8.57 -1.00 -0.45
N ARG A 6 -9.57 -0.21 -0.85
CA ARG A 6 -9.62 1.23 -0.54
C ARG A 6 -9.62 1.49 0.97
N LYS A 7 -10.42 0.75 1.74
CA LYS A 7 -10.45 0.85 3.20
C LYS A 7 -9.08 0.50 3.80
N PHE A 8 -8.44 -0.55 3.30
CA PHE A 8 -7.09 -0.92 3.74
C PHE A 8 -6.08 0.19 3.48
N ILE A 9 -6.08 0.80 2.28
CA ILE A 9 -5.18 1.95 1.99
C ILE A 9 -5.46 3.10 2.97
N ASN A 10 -6.72 3.49 3.15
CA ASN A 10 -7.09 4.60 4.02
C ASN A 10 -6.78 4.37 5.51
N SER A 11 -6.69 3.11 5.95
CA SER A 11 -6.46 2.79 7.36
C SER A 11 -5.04 2.32 7.65
N ALA A 12 -4.57 1.27 6.95
CA ALA A 12 -3.27 0.66 7.23
C ALA A 12 -2.12 1.49 6.64
N LEU A 13 -2.35 2.15 5.50
CA LEU A 13 -1.33 2.95 4.82
C LEU A 13 -1.47 4.45 5.10
N HIS A 14 -2.22 4.83 6.14
CA HIS A 14 -2.30 6.21 6.60
C HIS A 14 -0.96 6.66 7.20
N ILE A 15 -0.63 7.96 7.11
CA ILE A 15 0.66 8.52 7.59
C ILE A 15 0.97 8.13 9.04
N GLU A 16 -0.06 8.07 9.89
CA GLU A 16 0.07 7.71 11.30
C GLU A 16 0.39 6.23 11.55
N THR A 17 0.14 5.35 10.58
CA THR A 17 0.22 3.88 10.74
C THR A 17 1.20 3.21 9.79
N VAL A 18 1.47 3.81 8.64
CA VAL A 18 2.21 3.19 7.53
C VAL A 18 3.66 2.82 7.90
N ALA A 19 4.23 3.51 8.89
CA ALA A 19 5.58 3.22 9.39
C ALA A 19 5.68 1.88 10.13
N ASP A 20 4.57 1.33 10.63
CA ASP A 20 4.53 0.00 11.26
C ASP A 20 4.28 -1.09 10.21
N PHE A 21 5.28 -1.30 9.35
CA PHE A 21 5.21 -2.28 8.27
C PHE A 21 4.89 -3.72 8.73
N PRO A 22 5.42 -4.23 9.86
CA PRO A 22 4.99 -5.52 10.40
C PRO A 22 3.48 -5.59 10.63
N THR A 23 2.89 -4.57 11.26
CA THR A 23 1.44 -4.50 11.46
C THR A 23 0.69 -4.39 10.13
N VAL A 24 1.16 -3.59 9.16
CA VAL A 24 0.58 -3.51 7.81
C VAL A 24 0.56 -4.89 7.14
N LYS A 25 1.64 -5.68 7.32
CA LYS A 25 1.76 -7.04 6.79
C LYS A 25 0.83 -8.05 7.45
N GLU A 26 0.59 -7.91 8.76
CA GLU A 26 -0.43 -8.72 9.43
C GLU A 26 -1.84 -8.33 8.98
N LEU A 27 -2.12 -7.03 8.88
CA LEU A 27 -3.43 -6.53 8.44
C LEU A 27 -3.76 -6.95 7.01
N SER A 28 -2.78 -6.97 6.10
CA SER A 28 -3.00 -7.38 4.69
C SER A 28 -3.39 -8.85 4.53
N ARG A 29 -3.04 -9.69 5.52
CA ARG A 29 -3.45 -11.10 5.60
C ARG A 29 -4.86 -11.26 6.15
N GLY A 30 -5.36 -10.27 6.89
CA GLY A 30 -6.71 -10.23 7.43
C GLY A 30 -7.09 -11.46 8.27
N ARG A 31 -8.40 -11.65 8.44
CA ARG A 31 -8.97 -12.81 9.16
C ARG A 31 -9.60 -13.85 8.24
N SER A 32 -9.72 -13.57 6.94
CA SER A 32 -10.30 -14.48 5.95
C SER A 32 -9.50 -14.50 4.66
N ARG A 33 -9.66 -15.60 3.92
CA ARG A 33 -9.02 -15.78 2.62
C ARG A 33 -9.54 -14.77 1.60
N GLU A 34 -10.84 -14.51 1.59
CA GLU A 34 -11.47 -13.55 0.68
C GLU A 34 -10.94 -12.13 0.91
N TYR A 35 -10.76 -11.74 2.18
CA TYR A 35 -10.17 -10.45 2.51
C TYR A 35 -8.74 -10.34 1.97
N SER A 36 -7.88 -11.30 2.30
CA SER A 36 -6.48 -11.28 1.85
C SER A 36 -6.35 -11.34 0.33
N GLU A 37 -7.18 -12.12 -0.36
CA GLU A 37 -7.23 -12.17 -1.82
C GLU A 37 -7.69 -10.84 -2.43
N SER A 38 -8.66 -10.15 -1.82
CA SER A 38 -9.11 -8.81 -2.25
C SER A 38 -8.00 -7.76 -2.08
N ILE A 39 -7.29 -7.73 -0.95
CA ILE A 39 -6.17 -6.80 -0.76
C ILE A 39 -5.05 -7.08 -1.75
N ARG A 40 -4.68 -8.36 -1.94
CA ARG A 40 -3.62 -8.73 -2.89
C ARG A 40 -4.00 -8.37 -4.32
N SER A 41 -5.22 -8.68 -4.75
CA SER A 41 -5.71 -8.40 -6.11
C SER A 41 -5.80 -6.89 -6.35
N GLY A 42 -6.23 -6.12 -5.36
CA GLY A 42 -6.26 -4.66 -5.41
C GLY A 42 -4.87 -4.05 -5.62
N PHE A 43 -3.85 -4.55 -4.91
CA PHE A 43 -2.46 -4.13 -5.17
C PHE A 43 -2.00 -4.48 -6.58
N GLN A 44 -2.28 -5.70 -7.06
CA GLN A 44 -1.90 -6.12 -8.41
C GLN A 44 -2.56 -5.25 -9.48
N GLU A 45 -3.85 -4.96 -9.35
CA GLU A 45 -4.57 -4.05 -10.25
C GLU A 45 -3.97 -2.64 -10.20
N LEU A 46 -3.71 -2.11 -9.00
CA LEU A 46 -3.12 -0.78 -8.82
C LEU A 46 -1.74 -0.67 -9.49
N LEU A 47 -0.88 -1.67 -9.29
CA LEU A 47 0.47 -1.72 -9.88
C LEU A 47 0.44 -1.90 -11.40
N TRP A 48 -0.52 -2.68 -11.91
CA TRP A 48 -0.68 -2.93 -13.34
C TRP A 48 -1.27 -1.73 -14.09
N CYS A 49 -2.40 -1.23 -13.61
CA CYS A 49 -3.16 -0.17 -14.27
C CYS A 49 -2.55 1.22 -14.06
N LYS A 50 -1.76 1.39 -12.98
CA LYS A 50 -1.19 2.68 -12.57
C LYS A 50 -2.20 3.84 -12.59
N ASN A 51 -3.37 3.59 -12.02
CA ASN A 51 -4.54 4.47 -12.15
C ASN A 51 -4.70 5.49 -11.01
N ILE A 52 -3.71 5.64 -10.12
CA ILE A 52 -3.74 6.59 -9.01
C ILE A 52 -2.48 7.45 -9.03
N GLY A 53 -2.67 8.75 -9.17
CA GLY A 53 -1.58 9.72 -9.06
C GLY A 53 -1.28 10.12 -7.61
N VAL A 54 -0.16 10.80 -7.42
CA VAL A 54 0.33 11.27 -6.09
C VAL A 54 -0.70 12.11 -5.32
N ALA A 55 -1.49 12.93 -6.01
CA ALA A 55 -2.49 13.79 -5.37
C ALA A 55 -3.68 12.98 -4.80
N GLU A 56 -4.12 11.93 -5.49
CA GLU A 56 -5.19 11.07 -5.00
C GLU A 56 -4.67 10.16 -3.89
N TRP A 57 -3.46 9.64 -4.03
CA TRP A 57 -2.79 8.89 -2.97
C TRP A 57 -2.70 9.72 -1.68
N TYR A 58 -2.19 10.95 -1.75
CA TYR A 58 -2.08 11.83 -0.59
C TYR A 58 -3.42 12.11 0.07
N ARG A 59 -4.51 12.30 -0.70
CA ARG A 59 -5.85 12.47 -0.13
C ARG A 59 -6.36 11.26 0.65
N MET A 60 -5.88 10.07 0.31
CA MET A 60 -6.28 8.82 0.94
C MET A 60 -5.42 8.48 2.16
N THR A 61 -4.12 8.75 2.09
CA THR A 61 -3.13 8.25 3.05
C THR A 61 -2.45 9.34 3.86
N TYR A 62 -2.50 10.60 3.42
CA TYR A 62 -1.65 11.69 3.90
C TYR A 62 -0.15 11.47 3.72
N VAL A 63 0.26 10.43 2.98
CA VAL A 63 1.67 10.18 2.64
C VAL A 63 1.96 10.87 1.32
N GLU A 64 2.91 11.81 1.32
CA GLU A 64 3.24 12.59 0.13
C GLU A 64 4.37 11.94 -0.69
N PHE A 65 4.23 11.95 -2.01
CA PHE A 65 5.28 11.54 -2.95
C PHE A 65 5.47 12.67 -3.97
N GLY A 66 6.74 13.01 -4.26
CA GLY A 66 7.06 14.08 -5.21
C GLY A 66 6.72 13.74 -6.67
N GLU A 67 6.70 12.47 -7.03
CA GLU A 67 6.40 12.01 -8.39
C GLU A 67 5.76 10.61 -8.40
N GLU A 68 5.01 10.29 -9.45
CA GLU A 68 4.36 8.99 -9.60
C GLU A 68 5.37 7.83 -9.64
N GLU A 69 6.55 8.03 -10.21
CA GLU A 69 7.59 6.99 -10.23
C GLU A 69 7.97 6.56 -8.79
N SER A 70 8.14 7.52 -7.89
CA SER A 70 8.48 7.27 -6.49
C SER A 70 7.34 6.58 -5.74
N LEU A 71 6.09 6.98 -5.99
CA LEU A 71 4.90 6.29 -5.47
C LEU A 71 4.86 4.82 -5.93
N TYR A 72 4.99 4.58 -7.24
CA TYR A 72 4.90 3.23 -7.79
C TYR A 72 6.09 2.34 -7.42
N ARG A 73 7.27 2.94 -7.18
CA ARG A 73 8.40 2.24 -6.58
C ARG A 73 8.04 1.77 -5.18
N PHE A 74 7.58 2.68 -4.31
CA PHE A 74 7.14 2.34 -2.95
C PHE A 74 6.06 1.24 -2.95
N LEU A 75 5.03 1.37 -3.80
CA LEU A 75 3.96 0.38 -3.89
C LEU A 75 4.45 -1.00 -4.34
N GLY A 76 5.41 -1.05 -5.26
CA GLY A 76 6.03 -2.30 -5.72
C GLY A 76 6.80 -2.97 -4.59
N GLU A 77 7.67 -2.22 -3.92
CA GLU A 77 8.44 -2.71 -2.78
C GLU A 77 7.55 -3.16 -1.61
N LEU A 78 6.46 -2.43 -1.35
CA LEU A 78 5.46 -2.80 -0.36
C LEU A 78 4.80 -4.13 -0.75
N TYR A 79 4.36 -4.30 -2.00
CA TYR A 79 3.78 -5.55 -2.46
C TYR A 79 4.75 -6.73 -2.29
N GLU A 80 6.01 -6.56 -2.65
CA GLU A 80 7.06 -7.57 -2.45
C GLU A 80 7.24 -7.92 -0.98
N TYR A 81 7.27 -6.91 -0.10
CA TYR A 81 7.38 -7.10 1.35
C TYR A 81 6.18 -7.85 1.93
N LEU A 82 4.98 -7.54 1.47
CA LEU A 82 3.76 -8.17 1.94
C LEU A 82 3.64 -9.64 1.48
N TYR A 83 3.97 -9.93 0.21
CA TYR A 83 3.57 -11.18 -0.44
C TYR A 83 4.70 -12.01 -1.07
N GLU A 84 5.81 -11.40 -1.50
CA GLU A 84 6.86 -12.07 -2.30
C GLU A 84 8.14 -12.36 -1.50
N GLY A 85 8.10 -12.19 -0.18
CA GLY A 85 9.18 -12.63 0.72
C GLY A 85 10.35 -11.67 0.88
N ARG A 86 10.22 -10.41 0.43
CA ARG A 86 11.20 -9.36 0.74
C ARG A 86 11.31 -9.18 2.26
N VAL A 87 12.54 -9.11 2.76
CA VAL A 87 12.86 -9.05 4.20
C VAL A 87 12.75 -7.62 4.73
N GLU A 88 13.30 -6.67 3.99
CA GLU A 88 13.32 -5.26 4.39
C GLU A 88 12.04 -4.53 3.92
N PRO A 89 11.39 -3.75 4.79
CA PRO A 89 10.26 -2.94 4.38
C PRO A 89 10.68 -1.87 3.37
N PRO A 90 9.73 -1.33 2.58
CA PRO A 90 10.01 -0.19 1.71
C PRO A 90 10.39 1.04 2.55
N ARG A 91 11.13 1.96 1.94
CA ARG A 91 11.39 3.25 2.58
C ARG A 91 10.21 4.19 2.35
N LEU A 92 9.77 4.84 3.42
CA LEU A 92 8.89 5.99 3.29
C LEU A 92 9.68 7.15 2.68
N PRO A 93 9.02 8.07 1.97
CA PRO A 93 9.64 9.32 1.54
C PRO A 93 10.12 10.12 2.76
N ASP A 94 11.25 10.82 2.60
CA ASP A 94 11.98 11.48 3.70
C ASP A 94 11.20 12.63 4.38
N ASP A 95 10.09 13.09 3.78
CA ASP A 95 9.27 14.22 4.24
C ASP A 95 7.97 13.81 4.99
N CYS A 96 7.86 12.56 5.46
CA CYS A 96 6.72 12.10 6.28
C CYS A 96 6.77 12.54 7.74
#